data_AF-A0A368B3Z9-F1
#
_entry.id   AF-A0A368B3Z9-F1
#
_cell.length_a   1.000
_cell.length_b   1.000
_cell.length_c   1.000
_cell.angle_alpha   90.00
_cell.angle_beta   90.00
_cell.angle_gamma   90.00
#
_symmetry.space_group_name_H-M   'P 1'
#
loop_
_entity.id
_entity.type
_entity.pdbx_description
1 polymer ?
#
loop_
_entity_poly.entity_id
_entity_poly.type
_entity_poly.pdbx_seq_one_letter_code
_entity_poly.pdbx_strand_id
1 'polypeptide(L)'
;MKPLVEEAESRLNHENVSENCFFRVEYQTLTRLSGSGDILFTILTDQLPVIRLEELQQSNLLGVLKSCPKKTIKYKGISNFYDLLIKDLEKRTK
;
A
#
# COMPACT_ATOMS: atom_id res chain seq x y z
N MET A 1 3.26 19.26 -3.09
CA MET A 1 2.54 17.96 -3.10
C MET A 1 2.21 17.42 -1.71
N LYS A 2 3.02 17.66 -0.66
CA LYS A 2 2.72 17.26 0.73
C LYS A 2 1.36 17.68 1.31
N PRO A 3 0.84 18.90 1.08
CA PRO A 3 -0.35 19.38 1.80
C PRO A 3 -1.60 18.53 1.55
N LEU A 4 -1.79 18.08 0.31
CA LEU A 4 -2.97 17.29 -0.08
C LEU A 4 -2.95 15.88 0.52
N VAL A 5 -1.76 15.30 0.71
CA VAL A 5 -1.61 13.97 1.32
C VAL A 5 -1.83 14.06 2.83
N GLU A 6 -1.22 15.06 3.48
CA GLU A 6 -1.39 15.29 4.92
C GLU A 6 -2.86 15.61 5.28
N GLU A 7 -3.56 16.39 4.46
CA GLU A 7 -4.98 16.66 4.62
C GLU A 7 -5.84 15.39 4.43
N ALA A 8 -5.54 14.56 3.41
CA ALA A 8 -6.23 13.29 3.22
C ALA A 8 -6.01 12.34 4.40
N GLU A 9 -4.78 12.22 4.88
CA GLU A 9 -4.41 11.39 6.03
C GLU A 9 -5.09 11.87 7.32
N SER A 10 -5.21 13.18 7.54
CA SER A 10 -5.89 13.74 8.72
C SER A 10 -7.39 13.41 8.80
N ARG A 11 -7.99 13.01 7.68
CA ARG A 11 -9.41 12.59 7.61
C ARG A 11 -9.59 11.10 7.83
N LEU A 12 -8.51 10.32 7.92
CA LEU A 12 -8.57 8.89 8.19
C LEU A 12 -8.99 8.63 9.63
N ASN A 13 -9.87 7.66 9.81
CA ASN A 13 -10.38 7.23 11.11
C ASN A 13 -10.72 5.74 11.08
N HIS A 14 -11.20 5.22 12.20
CA HIS A 14 -11.50 3.79 12.37
C HIS A 14 -12.63 3.24 11.49
N GLU A 15 -13.41 4.11 10.84
CA GLU A 15 -14.55 3.72 10.01
C GLU A 15 -14.18 3.72 8.53
N ASN A 16 -13.29 4.62 8.11
CA ASN A 16 -13.04 4.89 6.70
C ASN A 16 -11.64 4.46 6.21
N VAL A 17 -10.74 4.03 7.10
CA VAL A 17 -9.32 3.82 6.77
C VAL A 17 -9.12 2.81 5.63
N SER A 18 -9.79 1.66 5.64
CA SER A 18 -9.61 0.66 4.57
C SER A 18 -10.31 1.03 3.25
N GLU A 19 -11.26 1.97 3.27
CA GLU A 19 -11.90 2.49 2.07
C GLU A 19 -11.02 3.55 1.38
N ASN A 20 -10.22 4.27 2.16
CA ASN A 20 -9.41 5.41 1.70
C ASN A 20 -7.91 5.10 1.63
N CYS A 21 -7.45 4.01 2.23
CA CYS A 21 -6.12 3.45 1.98
C CYS A 21 -6.18 2.43 0.84
N PHE A 22 -5.19 2.50 -0.05
CA PHE A 22 -5.12 1.66 -1.24
C PHE A 22 -3.92 0.72 -1.17
N PHE A 23 -4.14 -0.54 -1.53
CA PHE A 23 -3.06 -1.48 -1.81
C PHE A 23 -2.58 -1.27 -3.24
N ARG A 24 -1.37 -0.72 -3.39
CA ARG A 24 -0.75 -0.41 -4.68
C ARG A 24 0.38 -1.40 -4.97
N VAL A 25 0.36 -1.97 -6.17
CA VAL A 25 1.39 -2.90 -6.66
C VAL A 25 1.99 -2.35 -7.94
N GLU A 26 3.28 -2.64 -8.14
CA GLU A 26 4.00 -2.33 -9.36
C GLU A 26 4.43 -3.64 -10.02
N TYR A 27 3.90 -3.90 -11.21
CA TYR A 27 4.42 -4.93 -12.10
C TYR A 27 5.54 -4.33 -12.94
N GLN A 28 6.76 -4.77 -12.66
CA GLN A 28 7.98 -4.17 -13.19
C GLN A 28 8.65 -5.12 -14.19
N THR A 29 9.07 -4.61 -15.34
CA THR A 29 9.82 -5.39 -16.34
C THR A 29 11.10 -4.69 -16.76
N LEU A 30 12.14 -5.47 -17.06
CA LEU A 30 13.43 -5.01 -17.59
C LEU A 30 13.66 -5.72 -18.93
N THR A 31 13.54 -4.98 -20.03
CA THR A 31 13.64 -5.54 -21.38
C THR A 31 14.80 -4.90 -22.12
N ARG A 32 15.66 -5.70 -22.74
CA ARG A 32 16.73 -5.18 -23.60
C ARG A 32 16.17 -4.77 -24.96
N LEU A 33 16.44 -3.55 -25.39
CA LEU A 33 16.01 -3.03 -26.68
C LEU A 33 16.92 -3.56 -27.79
N SER A 34 16.33 -4.17 -28.82
CA SER A 34 17.07 -4.82 -29.90
C SER A 34 17.85 -3.84 -30.79
N GLY A 35 17.39 -2.59 -30.90
CA GLY A 35 18.02 -1.57 -31.74
C GLY A 35 19.25 -0.92 -31.10
N SER A 36 19.18 -0.58 -29.80
CA SER A 36 20.23 0.18 -29.11
C SER A 36 21.02 -0.63 -28.08
N GLY A 37 20.49 -1.76 -27.61
CA GLY A 37 21.07 -2.53 -26.51
C GLY A 37 20.74 -1.99 -25.11
N ASP A 38 20.04 -0.84 -25.02
CA ASP A 38 19.59 -0.24 -23.75
C ASP A 38 18.59 -1.13 -23.00
N ILE A 39 18.32 -0.80 -21.73
CA ILE A 39 17.31 -1.47 -20.91
C ILE A 39 16.08 -0.58 -20.78
N LEU A 40 14.95 -1.02 -21.31
CA LEU A 40 13.64 -0.46 -21.02
C LEU A 40 13.15 -1.01 -19.69
N PHE A 41 13.02 -0.13 -18.70
CA PHE A 41 12.37 -0.41 -17.43
C PHE A 41 10.93 0.08 -17.49
N THR A 42 9.95 -0.83 -17.38
CA THR A 42 8.54 -0.46 -17.30
C THR A 42 8.00 -0.68 -15.90
N ILE A 43 7.06 0.17 -15.50
CA ILE A 43 6.36 0.10 -14.22
C ILE A 43 4.88 0.22 -14.52
N LEU A 44 4.17 -0.91 -14.54
CA LEU A 44 2.71 -0.90 -14.56
C LEU A 44 2.21 -0.83 -13.12
N THR A 45 1.54 0.26 -12.78
CA THR A 45 0.96 0.46 -11.44
C THR A 45 -0.51 0.07 -11.45
N ASP A 46 -0.89 -0.79 -10.52
CA ASP A 46 -2.29 -1.10 -10.22
C ASP A 46 -2.58 -0.81 -8.74
N GLN A 47 -3.83 -0.47 -8.43
CA GLN A 47 -4.25 -0.18 -7.06
C GLN A 47 -5.72 -0.48 -6.83
N LEU A 48 -6.03 -0.93 -5.62
CA LEU A 48 -7.39 -1.07 -5.13
C LEU A 48 -7.51 -0.62 -3.67
N PRO A 49 -8.69 -0.14 -3.23
CA PRO A 49 -8.95 0.09 -1.82
C PRO A 49 -8.68 -1.18 -1.00
N VAL A 50 -8.07 -1.04 0.17
CA VAL A 50 -7.76 -2.18 1.05
C VAL A 50 -9.02 -2.97 1.40
N ILE A 51 -10.16 -2.29 1.56
CA ILE A 51 -11.47 -2.91 1.82
C ILE A 51 -11.91 -3.90 0.73
N ARG A 52 -11.42 -3.73 -0.51
CA ARG A 52 -11.78 -4.57 -1.66
C ARG A 52 -10.86 -5.77 -1.84
N LEU A 53 -9.78 -5.89 -1.06
CA LEU A 53 -8.96 -7.09 -1.03
C LEU A 53 -9.79 -8.27 -0.52
N GLU A 54 -9.50 -9.47 -1.00
CA GLU A 54 -10.10 -10.70 -0.46
C GLU A 54 -9.67 -10.93 0.99
N GLU A 55 -10.47 -11.67 1.76
CA GLU A 55 -10.20 -11.89 3.19
C GLU A 55 -8.81 -12.47 3.46
N LEU A 56 -8.38 -13.47 2.67
CA LEU A 56 -7.03 -14.03 2.78
C LEU A 56 -5.94 -13.00 2.47
N GLN A 57 -6.18 -12.11 1.51
CA GLN A 57 -5.25 -11.03 1.15
C GLN A 57 -5.17 -9.98 2.26
N GLN A 58 -6.29 -9.64 2.89
CA GLN A 58 -6.34 -8.76 4.06
C GLN A 58 -5.57 -9.36 5.25
N SER A 59 -5.74 -10.67 5.49
CA SER A 59 -5.00 -11.40 6.54
C SER A 59 -3.50 -11.42 6.28
N ASN A 60 -3.09 -11.69 5.03
CA ASN A 60 -1.69 -11.62 4.63
C ASN A 60 -1.12 -10.21 4.80
N LEU A 61 -1.86 -9.19 4.39
CA LEU A 61 -1.45 -7.79 4.55
C LEU A 61 -1.27 -7.43 6.03
N LEU A 62 -2.19 -7.85 6.91
CA LEU A 62 -2.07 -7.65 8.35
C LEU A 62 -0.79 -8.30 8.91
N GLY A 63 -0.52 -9.55 8.53
CA GLY A 63 0.71 -10.24 8.93
C GLY A 63 1.98 -9.54 8.45
N VAL A 64 1.98 -9.06 7.19
CA VAL A 64 3.09 -8.28 6.62
C VAL A 64 3.26 -6.97 7.40
N LEU A 65 2.21 -6.19 7.62
CA LEU A 65 2.30 -4.91 8.33
C LEU A 65 2.87 -5.09 9.75
N LYS A 66 2.42 -6.12 10.49
CA LYS A 66 2.91 -6.42 11.84
C LYS A 66 4.38 -6.85 11.91
N SER A 67 4.86 -7.56 10.90
CA SER A 67 6.25 -8.07 10.85
C SER A 67 7.21 -7.11 10.12
N CYS A 68 6.68 -6.12 9.40
CA CYS A 68 7.46 -5.20 8.60
C CYS A 68 8.37 -4.33 9.47
N PRO A 69 9.67 -4.16 9.12
CA PRO A 69 10.55 -3.26 9.85
C PRO A 69 10.01 -1.82 9.88
N LYS A 70 10.10 -1.17 11.04
CA LYS A 70 9.64 0.24 11.23
C LYS A 70 10.22 1.20 10.19
N LYS A 71 11.48 1.01 9.80
CA LYS A 71 12.15 1.76 8.71
C LYS A 71 11.36 1.67 7.40
N THR A 72 10.86 0.48 7.05
CA THR A 72 10.13 0.24 5.81
C THR A 72 8.74 0.89 5.88
N ILE A 73 8.06 0.79 7.01
CA ILE A 73 6.78 1.50 7.27
C ILE A 73 6.95 3.03 7.12
N LYS A 74 8.04 3.59 7.65
CA LYS A 74 8.37 5.02 7.50
C LYS A 74 8.71 5.39 6.06
N TYR A 75 9.57 4.62 5.41
CA TYR A 75 9.98 4.84 4.03
C TYR A 75 8.78 4.81 3.07
N LYS A 76 7.84 3.89 3.28
CA LYS A 76 6.61 3.76 2.48
C LYS A 76 5.52 4.76 2.85
N GLY A 77 5.76 5.66 3.81
CA GLY A 77 4.78 6.68 4.21
C GLY A 77 3.56 6.14 4.96
N ILE A 78 3.60 4.90 5.47
CA ILE A 78 2.44 4.26 6.12
C ILE A 78 2.30 4.73 7.58
N SER A 79 3.34 5.32 8.16
CA SER A 79 3.44 5.60 9.61
C SER A 79 2.26 6.40 10.16
N ASN A 80 1.71 7.35 9.39
CA ASN A 80 0.67 8.27 9.86
C ASN A 80 -0.69 7.60 10.10
N PHE A 81 -0.96 6.48 9.44
CA PHE A 81 -2.23 5.75 9.53
C PHE A 81 -2.05 4.28 9.91
N TYR A 82 -0.83 3.86 10.24
CA TYR A 82 -0.47 2.47 10.53
C TYR A 82 -1.37 1.84 11.60
N ASP A 83 -1.55 2.52 12.74
CA ASP A 83 -2.35 1.99 13.85
C ASP A 83 -3.85 1.91 13.52
N LEU A 84 -4.36 2.86 12.72
CA LEU A 84 -5.75 2.83 12.24
C LEU A 84 -5.98 1.62 11.34
N LEU A 85 -5.08 1.43 10.36
CA LEU A 85 -5.16 0.38 9.37
C LEU A 85 -5.03 -1.02 9.99
N ILE A 86 -4.08 -1.23 10.92
CA ILE A 86 -3.93 -2.51 11.61
C ILE A 86 -5.19 -2.85 12.41
N LYS A 87 -5.70 -1.91 13.21
CA LYS A 87 -6.90 -2.15 14.02
C LYS A 87 -8.12 -2.48 13.18
N ASP A 88 -8.25 -1.87 12.01
CA ASP A 88 -9.36 -2.16 11.10
C ASP A 88 -9.20 -3.55 10.46
N LEU A 89 -8.00 -3.90 9.96
CA LEU A 89 -7.71 -5.23 9.42
C LEU A 89 -7.93 -6.34 10.47
N GLU A 90 -7.51 -6.13 11.72
CA GLU A 90 -7.75 -7.08 12.83
C GLU A 90 -9.23 -7.37 13.11
N LYS A 91 -10.12 -6.40 12.83
CA LYS A 91 -11.57 -6.62 12.95
C LYS A 91 -12.13 -7.47 11.82
N ARG A 92 -11.51 -7.42 10.64
CA ARG A 92 -12.02 -8.02 9.40
C ARG A 92 -11.50 -9.44 9.16
N THR A 93 -10.32 -9.76 9.69
CA THR A 93 -9.65 -11.05 9.45
C THR A 93 -9.86 -12.04 10.60
N LYS A 94 -11.04 -12.02 11.23
CA LYS A 94 -11.39 -12.86 12.38
C LYS A 94 -12.09 -14.14 11.98
#